data_AF-T1A5K5-F1
#
_entry.id   AF-T1A5K5-F1
#
_cell.length_a   1.000
_cell.length_b   1.000
_cell.length_c   1.000
_cell.angle_alpha   90.00
_cell.angle_beta   90.00
_cell.angle_gamma   90.00
#
_symmetry.space_group_name_H-M   'P 1'
#
loop_
_entity.id
_entity.type
_entity.pdbx_description
1 polymer ?
#
loop_
_entity_poly.entity_id
_entity_poly.type
_entity_poly.pdbx_seq_one_letter_code
_entity_poly.pdbx_strand_id
1 'polypeptide(L)'
;MIGSIYAVGAAGTGKSTFSASLKEWMISQGFDAAVANLDPGAEYLPYDADFDIREFISLSDVMSEYSLGPNGAQIVAADLLLENYQTMLKPLEEFDDYYVIFDTPGQIELFAFRQAAPQLVDSFSGSRASIAFISD
;
A
#
# COMPACT_ATOMS: atom_id res chain seq x y z
N MET A 1 -5.63 -15.17 3.01
CA MET A 1 -6.05 -14.23 1.94
C MET A 1 -6.43 -15.04 0.71
N ILE A 2 -7.52 -14.70 0.01
CA ILE A 2 -7.95 -15.38 -1.23
C ILE A 2 -7.03 -15.01 -2.42
N GLY A 3 -6.65 -13.73 -2.52
CA GLY A 3 -5.69 -13.24 -3.51
C GLY A 3 -5.38 -11.76 -3.36
N SER A 4 -4.26 -11.35 -3.95
CA SER A 4 -3.71 -9.99 -3.86
C SER A 4 -3.72 -9.30 -5.22
N ILE A 5 -4.09 -8.01 -5.23
CA ILE A 5 -4.10 -7.17 -6.43
C ILE A 5 -3.28 -5.93 -6.13
N TYR A 6 -2.09 -5.80 -6.73
CA TYR A 6 -1.22 -4.65 -6.55
C TYR A 6 -1.53 -3.59 -7.62
N ALA A 7 -2.15 -2.48 -7.22
CA ALA A 7 -2.37 -1.33 -8.09
C ALA A 7 -1.06 -0.54 -8.18
N VAL A 8 -0.41 -0.55 -9.34
CA VAL A 8 0.89 0.09 -9.58
C VAL A 8 0.79 1.07 -10.75
N GLY A 9 1.67 2.06 -10.78
CA GLY A 9 1.62 3.13 -11.78
C GLY A 9 2.22 4.41 -11.24
N ALA A 10 2.61 5.34 -12.14
CA ALA A 10 3.22 6.60 -11.75
C ALA A 10 2.31 7.45 -10.85
N ALA A 11 2.87 8.43 -10.15
CA ALA A 11 2.10 9.40 -9.40
C ALA A 11 1.08 10.10 -10.31
N GLY A 12 -0.16 10.24 -9.83
CA GLY A 12 -1.23 10.89 -10.59
C GLY A 12 -1.98 10.02 -11.61
N THR A 13 -1.58 8.76 -11.86
CA THR A 13 -2.29 7.90 -12.84
C THR A 13 -3.64 7.36 -12.36
N GLY A 14 -4.04 7.63 -11.12
CA GLY A 14 -5.35 7.24 -10.59
C GLY A 14 -5.42 5.89 -9.88
N LYS A 15 -4.30 5.36 -9.38
CA LYS A 15 -4.26 4.09 -8.60
C LYS A 15 -5.27 4.06 -7.45
N SER A 16 -5.30 5.08 -6.60
CA SER A 16 -6.21 5.13 -5.46
C SER A 16 -7.68 5.16 -5.88
N THR A 17 -7.99 5.87 -6.98
CA THR A 17 -9.33 5.87 -7.57
C THR A 17 -9.69 4.50 -8.12
N PHE A 18 -8.77 3.83 -8.80
CA PHE A 18 -8.93 2.46 -9.26
C PHE A 18 -9.19 1.49 -8.10
N SER A 19 -8.41 1.59 -7.02
CA SER A 19 -8.55 0.74 -5.83
C SER A 19 -9.92 0.92 -5.16
N ALA A 20 -10.40 2.16 -5.02
CA ALA A 20 -11.76 2.44 -4.53
C ALA A 20 -12.83 1.74 -5.38
N SER A 21 -12.83 2.03 -6.69
CA SER A 21 -13.84 1.52 -7.61
C SER A 21 -13.80 0.00 -7.73
N LEU A 22 -12.61 -0.60 -7.67
CA LEU A 22 -12.45 -2.05 -7.71
C LEU A 22 -13.04 -2.70 -6.44
N LYS A 23 -12.77 -2.16 -5.25
CA LYS A 23 -13.38 -2.66 -3.99
C LYS A 23 -14.90 -2.64 -4.08
N GLU A 24 -15.48 -1.50 -4.44
CA GLU A 24 -16.94 -1.35 -4.58
C GLU A 24 -17.52 -2.35 -5.58
N TRP A 25 -16.86 -2.50 -6.73
CA TRP A 25 -17.28 -3.46 -7.74
C TRP A 25 -17.22 -4.90 -7.21
N MET A 26 -16.12 -5.32 -6.57
CA MET A 26 -15.98 -6.67 -6.03
C MET A 26 -17.04 -7.00 -4.98
N ILE A 27 -17.32 -6.06 -4.07
CA ILE A 27 -18.40 -6.20 -3.08
C ILE A 27 -19.76 -6.34 -3.79
N SER A 28 -20.01 -5.54 -4.84
CA SER A 28 -21.26 -5.64 -5.62
C SER A 28 -21.45 -6.99 -6.32
N GLN A 29 -20.37 -7.70 -6.60
CA GLN A 29 -20.37 -9.04 -7.19
C GLN A 29 -20.43 -10.16 -6.14
N GLY A 30 -20.48 -9.82 -4.84
CA GLY A 30 -20.55 -10.78 -3.74
C GLY A 30 -19.20 -11.33 -3.30
N PHE A 31 -18.09 -10.64 -3.60
CA PHE A 31 -16.77 -10.97 -3.06
C PHE A 31 -16.48 -10.15 -1.81
N ASP A 32 -15.83 -10.78 -0.83
CA ASP A 32 -15.21 -10.07 0.29
C ASP A 32 -13.91 -9.42 -0.20
N ALA A 33 -13.84 -8.09 -0.14
CA ALA A 33 -12.73 -7.30 -0.64
C ALA A 33 -12.32 -6.20 0.34
N ALA A 34 -11.00 -6.04 0.50
CA ALA A 34 -10.38 -5.01 1.32
C ALA A 34 -9.38 -4.20 0.49
N VAL A 35 -9.17 -2.94 0.86
CA VAL A 35 -8.15 -2.06 0.29
C VAL A 35 -7.14 -1.72 1.38
N ALA A 36 -5.88 -2.01 1.08
CA ALA A 36 -4.73 -1.69 1.90
C ALA A 36 -3.95 -0.53 1.26
N ASN A 37 -3.94 0.64 1.90
CA ASN A 37 -3.06 1.73 1.52
C ASN A 37 -1.63 1.43 1.96
N LEU A 38 -0.71 1.39 1.00
CA LEU A 38 0.73 1.25 1.23
C LEU A 38 1.52 2.54 0.91
N ASP A 39 0.84 3.65 0.61
CA ASP A 39 1.47 4.95 0.38
C ASP A 39 1.53 5.79 1.67
N PRO A 40 2.71 5.93 2.31
CA PRO A 40 2.88 6.76 3.50
C PRO A 40 2.81 8.27 3.17
N GLY A 41 2.92 8.64 1.90
CA GLY A 41 2.83 10.02 1.41
C GLY A 41 1.43 10.40 0.90
N ALA A 42 0.44 9.51 0.99
CA ALA A 42 -0.92 9.83 0.57
C ALA A 42 -1.53 10.93 1.45
N GLU A 43 -1.87 12.07 0.85
CA GLU A 43 -2.57 13.16 1.53
C GLU A 43 -4.08 12.92 1.63
N TYR A 44 -4.65 12.29 0.60
CA TYR A 44 -6.09 12.02 0.49
C TYR A 44 -6.32 10.63 -0.09
N LEU A 45 -7.23 9.86 0.51
CA LEU A 45 -7.71 8.58 0.00
C LEU A 45 -9.18 8.72 -0.42
N PRO A 46 -9.58 8.27 -1.62
CA PRO A 46 -10.98 8.29 -2.06
C PRO A 46 -11.80 7.11 -1.50
N TYR A 47 -11.30 6.46 -0.45
CA TYR A 47 -11.90 5.28 0.19
C TYR A 47 -11.50 5.24 1.67
N ASP A 48 -12.29 4.55 2.48
CA ASP A 48 -11.90 4.16 3.83
C ASP A 48 -11.02 2.90 3.73
N ALA A 49 -9.74 3.06 4.08
CA ALA A 49 -8.75 1.99 4.00
C ALA A 49 -9.01 0.96 5.12
N ASP A 50 -9.02 -0.33 4.77
CA ASP A 50 -9.13 -1.41 5.76
C ASP A 50 -7.78 -1.68 6.43
N PHE A 51 -6.70 -1.29 5.75
CA PHE A 51 -5.36 -1.18 6.30
C PHE A 51 -4.72 0.11 5.79
N ASP A 52 -4.14 0.92 6.68
CA ASP A 52 -3.47 2.15 6.30
C ASP A 52 -2.07 2.23 6.90
N ILE A 53 -1.05 2.20 6.03
CA ILE A 53 0.35 2.31 6.45
C ILE A 53 0.65 3.61 7.21
N ARG A 54 -0.14 4.67 6.99
CA ARG A 54 0.03 5.98 7.63
C ARG A 54 -0.21 5.95 9.14
N GLU A 55 -0.94 4.96 9.65
CA GLU A 55 -1.12 4.75 11.10
C GLU A 55 0.17 4.33 11.80
N PHE A 56 1.10 3.73 11.04
CA PHE A 56 2.40 3.30 11.53
C PHE A 56 3.50 4.26 11.10
N ILE A 57 3.41 4.76 9.86
CA ILE A 57 4.40 5.65 9.28
C ILE A 57 3.78 6.62 8.28
N SER A 58 3.76 7.90 8.67
CA SER A 58 3.36 9.00 7.81
C SER A 58 4.57 9.78 7.34
N LEU A 59 4.62 10.12 6.05
CA LEU A 59 5.69 10.94 5.50
C LEU A 59 5.73 12.34 6.15
N SER A 60 4.58 12.90 6.51
CA SER A 60 4.50 14.19 7.20
C SER A 60 5.20 14.17 8.55
N ASP A 61 5.03 13.07 9.28
CA ASP A 61 5.53 12.93 10.64
C ASP A 61 7.03 12.70 10.61
N VAL A 62 7.52 11.88 9.68
CA VAL A 62 8.95 11.69 9.44
C VAL A 62 9.62 13.01 9.03
N MET A 63 9.00 13.80 8.15
CA MET A 63 9.53 15.12 7.79
C MET A 63 9.66 16.04 9.01
N SER A 64 8.64 16.06 9.86
CA SER A 64 8.60 16.89 11.08
C SER A 64 9.63 16.43 12.12
N GLU A 65 9.64 15.14 12.46
CA GLU A 65 10.47 14.56 13.51
C GLU A 65 11.97 14.63 13.17
N TYR A 66 12.33 14.34 11.92
CA TYR A 66 13.73 14.30 11.48
C TYR A 66 14.19 15.61 10.82
N SER A 67 13.31 16.62 10.71
CA SER A 67 13.58 17.90 10.02
C SER A 67 14.08 17.69 8.58
N LEU A 68 13.41 16.80 7.84
CA LEU A 68 13.78 16.39 6.49
C LEU A 68 12.84 17.01 5.44
N GLY A 69 13.38 17.23 4.25
CA GLY A 69 12.56 17.45 3.04
C GLY A 69 11.92 16.15 2.55
N PRO A 70 10.99 16.22 1.59
CA PRO A 70 10.19 15.07 1.12
C PRO A 70 11.04 13.85 0.75
N ASN A 71 12.09 14.04 -0.05
CA ASN A 71 12.96 12.94 -0.48
C ASN A 71 13.73 12.29 0.68
N GLY A 72 14.16 13.09 1.67
CA GLY A 72 14.87 12.56 2.84
C GLY A 72 13.93 11.76 3.74
N ALA A 73 12.72 12.28 3.96
CA ALA A 73 11.70 11.59 4.73
C ALA A 73 11.26 10.28 4.06
N GLN A 74 11.20 10.22 2.74
CA GLN A 74 10.85 9.00 2.02
C GLN A 74 11.89 7.89 2.24
N ILE A 75 13.19 8.24 2.31
CA ILE A 75 14.26 7.27 2.60
C ILE A 75 14.11 6.73 4.03
N VAL A 76 13.98 7.63 5.01
CA VAL A 76 13.80 7.24 6.41
C VAL A 76 12.53 6.41 6.59
N ALA A 77 11.45 6.77 5.88
CA ALA A 77 10.22 6.00 5.93
C ALA A 77 10.39 4.57 5.40
N ALA A 78 11.12 4.39 4.30
CA ALA A 78 11.41 3.07 3.78
C ALA A 78 12.26 2.23 4.74
N ASP A 79 13.23 2.84 5.43
CA ASP A 79 14.09 2.16 6.40
C ASP A 79 13.30 1.75 7.67
N LEU A 80 12.44 2.64 8.20
CA LEU A 80 11.56 2.34 9.33
C LEU A 80 10.56 1.22 9.00
N LEU A 81 10.02 1.22 7.78
CA LEU A 81 9.15 0.15 7.29
C LEU A 81 9.91 -1.18 7.23
N LEU A 82 11.14 -1.19 6.70
CA LEU A 82 12.00 -2.39 6.66
C LEU A 82 12.29 -2.96 8.04
N GLU A 83 12.54 -2.12 9.03
CA GLU A 83 12.85 -2.56 10.39
C GLU A 83 11.63 -3.18 11.09
N ASN A 84 10.41 -2.73 10.75
CA ASN A 84 9.20 -3.04 11.51
C ASN A 84 8.10 -3.75 10.71
N TYR A 85 8.38 -4.15 9.45
CA TYR A 85 7.36 -4.66 8.52
C TYR A 85 6.52 -5.80 9.10
N GLN A 86 7.12 -6.72 9.85
CA GLN A 86 6.40 -7.86 10.45
C GLN A 86 5.30 -7.41 11.42
N THR A 87 5.58 -6.39 12.22
CA THR A 87 4.61 -5.84 13.17
C THR A 87 3.59 -4.96 12.45
N MET A 88 4.07 -4.08 11.55
CA MET A 88 3.22 -3.12 10.85
C MET A 88 2.19 -3.80 9.96
N LEU A 89 2.55 -4.93 9.36
CA LEU A 89 1.71 -5.63 8.39
C LEU A 89 0.92 -6.78 8.99
N LYS A 90 1.12 -7.08 10.27
CA LYS A 90 0.36 -8.10 11.00
C LYS A 90 -1.16 -7.94 10.88
N PRO A 91 -1.75 -6.72 10.89
CA PRO A 91 -3.20 -6.57 10.69
C PRO A 91 -3.69 -7.16 9.36
N LEU A 92 -2.82 -7.29 8.34
CA LEU A 92 -3.21 -7.88 7.05
C LEU A 92 -3.52 -9.38 7.16
N GLU A 93 -3.05 -10.06 8.21
CA GLU A 93 -3.36 -11.47 8.47
C GLU A 93 -4.85 -11.69 8.80
N GLU A 94 -5.57 -10.64 9.25
CA GLU A 94 -7.00 -10.73 9.57
C GLU A 94 -7.89 -10.90 8.32
N PHE A 95 -7.33 -10.65 7.13
CA PHE A 95 -8.02 -10.75 5.84
C PHE A 95 -7.90 -12.16 5.20
N ASP A 96 -8.01 -13.22 6.00
CA ASP A 96 -7.71 -14.58 5.53
C ASP A 96 -8.67 -15.08 4.41
N ASP A 97 -9.88 -14.54 4.34
CA ASP A 97 -10.88 -14.88 3.32
C ASP A 97 -11.27 -13.69 2.41
N TYR A 98 -10.39 -12.71 2.25
CA TYR A 98 -10.64 -11.54 1.40
C TYR A 98 -9.75 -11.52 0.17
N TYR A 99 -10.21 -10.86 -0.88
CA TYR A 99 -9.31 -10.25 -1.87
C TYR A 99 -8.77 -8.94 -1.32
N VAL A 100 -7.45 -8.76 -1.36
CA VAL A 100 -6.84 -7.51 -0.88
C VAL A 100 -6.25 -6.74 -2.06
N ILE A 101 -6.72 -5.51 -2.20
CA ILE A 101 -6.24 -4.55 -3.18
C ILE A 101 -5.20 -3.67 -2.49
N PHE A 102 -3.95 -3.81 -2.89
CA PHE A 102 -2.85 -3.01 -2.39
C PHE A 102 -2.69 -1.76 -3.25
N ASP A 103 -3.05 -0.60 -2.71
CA ASP A 103 -2.76 0.68 -3.33
C ASP A 103 -1.31 1.09 -3.03
N THR A 104 -0.47 1.12 -4.06
CA THR A 104 0.98 1.30 -3.90
C THR A 104 1.42 2.76 -4.07
N PRO A 105 2.56 3.16 -3.49
CA PRO A 105 3.08 4.51 -3.66
C PRO A 105 3.24 4.93 -5.13
N GLY A 106 2.92 6.19 -5.43
CA GLY A 106 3.08 6.74 -6.79
C GLY A 106 4.53 6.89 -7.27
N GLN A 107 5.49 6.99 -6.34
CA GLN A 107 6.91 6.96 -6.64
C GLN A 107 7.46 5.57 -6.36
N ILE A 108 7.38 4.72 -7.39
CA ILE A 108 7.78 3.32 -7.31
C ILE A 108 9.26 3.18 -6.92
N GLU A 109 10.12 4.17 -7.20
CA GLU A 109 11.55 4.08 -6.91
C GLU A 109 11.86 3.81 -5.43
N LEU A 110 11.10 4.39 -4.50
CA LEU A 110 11.38 4.22 -3.07
C LEU A 110 10.84 2.91 -2.51
N PHE A 111 9.75 2.41 -3.08
CA PHE A 111 9.20 1.11 -2.76
C PHE A 111 10.07 0.00 -3.38
N ALA A 112 10.39 0.10 -4.67
CA ALA A 112 11.03 -0.96 -5.46
C ALA A 112 12.57 -1.04 -5.33
N PHE A 113 13.30 0.06 -5.05
CA PHE A 113 14.76 0.01 -4.93
C PHE A 113 15.27 -0.28 -3.51
N ARG A 114 14.37 -0.39 -2.53
CA ARG A 114 14.70 -0.84 -1.17
C ARG A 114 14.13 -2.25 -0.97
N GLN A 115 14.81 -3.09 -0.18
CA GLN A 115 14.39 -4.49 0.03
C GLN A 115 12.99 -4.66 0.66
N ALA A 116 12.36 -3.56 1.06
CA ALA A 116 11.06 -3.54 1.73
C ALA A 116 9.95 -4.08 0.84
N ALA A 117 9.82 -3.57 -0.40
CA ALA A 117 8.70 -3.94 -1.24
C ALA A 117 8.71 -5.40 -1.70
N PRO A 118 9.85 -5.98 -2.16
CA PRO A 118 9.89 -7.40 -2.46
C PRO A 118 9.51 -8.27 -1.26
N GLN A 119 9.99 -7.93 -0.05
CA GLN A 119 9.63 -8.66 1.16
C GLN A 119 8.14 -8.50 1.51
N LEU A 120 7.56 -7.32 1.26
CA LEU A 120 6.13 -7.04 1.45
C LEU A 120 5.27 -7.89 0.51
N VAL A 121 5.66 -7.93 -0.75
CA VAL A 121 5.01 -8.76 -1.78
C VAL A 121 5.16 -10.23 -1.42
N ASP A 122 6.36 -10.71 -1.12
CA ASP A 122 6.60 -12.12 -0.80
C ASP A 122 5.86 -12.58 0.48
N SER A 123 5.77 -11.70 1.49
CA SER A 123 5.09 -12.03 2.75
C SER A 123 3.56 -12.07 2.61
N PHE A 124 2.97 -11.24 1.74
CA PHE A 124 1.52 -11.01 1.72
C PHE A 124 0.81 -11.31 0.40
N SER A 125 1.53 -11.71 -0.65
CA SER A 125 0.95 -12.13 -1.94
C SER A 125 0.12 -13.42 -1.87
N GLY A 126 0.28 -14.18 -0.78
CA GLY A 126 -0.28 -15.52 -0.67
C GLY A 126 0.11 -16.40 -1.87
N SER A 127 -0.80 -17.30 -2.29
CA SER A 127 -0.58 -18.17 -3.46
C SER A 127 -1.05 -17.56 -4.78
N ARG A 128 -1.75 -16.42 -4.76
CA ARG A 128 -2.44 -15.82 -5.90
C ARG A 128 -2.28 -14.31 -5.87
N ALA A 129 -1.33 -13.79 -6.65
CA ALA A 129 -1.11 -12.36 -6.79
C ALA A 129 -1.23 -11.92 -8.24
N SER A 130 -1.68 -10.68 -8.41
CA SER A 130 -1.78 -10.00 -9.70
C SER A 130 -1.32 -8.55 -9.59
N ILE A 131 -0.87 -7.98 -10.70
CA ILE A 131 -0.47 -6.58 -10.81
C ILE A 131 -1.46 -5.89 -11.75
N ALA A 132 -2.10 -4.84 -11.27
CA ALA A 132 -2.91 -3.93 -12.07
C ALA A 132 -2.07 -2.68 -12.37
N PHE A 133 -1.53 -2.58 -13.58
CA PHE A 133 -0.75 -1.43 -14.01
C PHE A 133 -1.66 -0.33 -14.56
N ILE A 134 -1.65 0.84 -13.91
CA ILE A 134 -2.50 1.98 -14.22
C ILE A 134 -1.67 3.07 -14.91
N SER A 135 -2.01 3.35 -16.16
CA SER A 135 -1.39 4.37 -17.01
C SER A 135 -2.44 5.24 -17.70
N ASP A 136 -2.09 6.50 -17.91
CA ASP A 136 -2.78 7.46 -18.79
C ASP A 136 -1.96 7.65 -20.08
#